data_AF-A0A151NTL9-F1
#
_entry.id   AF-A0A151NTL9-F1
#
_cell.length_a   1.000
_cell.length_b   1.000
_cell.length_c   1.000
_cell.angle_alpha   90.00
_cell.angle_beta   90.00
_cell.angle_gamma   90.00
#
_symmetry.space_group_name_H-M   'P 1'
#
loop_
_entity.id
_entity.type
_entity.pdbx_description
1 polymer ?
#
loop_
_entity_poly.entity_id
_entity_poly.type
_entity_poly.pdbx_seq_one_letter_code
_entity_poly.pdbx_strand_id
1 'polypeptide(L)'
;MLQELDKTPGESLHGYRICIQAVLLDRPRIATANLGKYLELLRSHQNRPAKCLTIMWALGQAGFADLTEGLKVWLGIMLPVLGMKALSPYAIAYLDRLLMTHPNLTKGFGLIGPKDFFPLLDFAFMPNNSLVPSLQEQLRQLYPRLKVLAFGTTPETTLHAYFPSFLSRATPNCPPDMKRELLRCLHECLSTDPLSFSVWRQLYTKHLSQSSLLLNHLLESWDSSPRK
;
A
#
# COMPACT_ATOMS: atom_id res chain seq x y z
N MET A 1 17.96 19.11 -13.34
CA MET A 1 16.92 18.24 -13.98
C MET A 1 15.53 18.88 -14.04
N LEU A 2 14.87 19.26 -12.92
CA LEU A 2 13.52 19.84 -13.00
C LEU A 2 13.45 21.20 -13.73
N GLN A 3 14.48 22.03 -13.59
CA GLN A 3 14.63 23.31 -14.31
C GLN A 3 14.90 23.07 -15.80
N GLU A 4 15.68 22.04 -16.13
CA GLU A 4 15.98 21.68 -17.52
C GLU A 4 14.75 21.24 -18.30
N LEU A 5 13.72 20.72 -17.62
CA LEU A 5 12.43 20.39 -18.26
C LEU A 5 11.64 21.62 -18.70
N ASP A 6 11.97 22.82 -18.21
CA ASP A 6 11.33 24.06 -18.67
C ASP A 6 12.08 24.70 -19.85
N LYS A 7 13.29 24.24 -20.18
CA LYS A 7 14.10 24.76 -21.29
C LYS A 7 13.69 24.11 -22.61
N THR A 8 14.01 24.76 -23.72
CA THR A 8 13.84 24.19 -25.07
C THR A 8 14.58 22.85 -25.20
N PRO A 9 13.99 21.85 -25.89
CA PRO A 9 14.58 20.52 -26.00
C PRO A 9 15.89 20.60 -26.80
N GLY A 10 17.01 20.63 -26.09
CA GLY A 10 18.35 20.72 -26.68
C GLY A 10 19.45 20.12 -25.81
N GLU A 11 19.34 20.20 -24.48
CA GLU A 11 20.31 19.59 -23.55
C GLU A 11 19.87 18.21 -23.07
N SER A 12 20.82 17.27 -23.06
CA SER A 12 20.58 15.87 -22.73
C SER A 12 20.47 15.65 -21.22
N LEU A 13 19.35 15.09 -20.74
CA LEU A 13 19.17 14.80 -19.30
C LEU A 13 19.89 13.52 -18.83
N HIS A 14 20.57 12.79 -19.72
CA HIS A 14 21.16 11.49 -19.39
C HIS A 14 22.22 11.56 -18.29
N GLY A 15 23.06 12.61 -18.29
CA GLY A 15 24.09 12.77 -17.26
C GLY A 15 23.50 12.86 -15.85
N TYR A 16 22.46 13.69 -15.65
CA TYR A 16 21.74 13.78 -14.39
C TYR A 16 21.13 12.44 -13.97
N ARG A 17 20.55 11.72 -14.93
CA ARG A 17 19.91 10.43 -14.66
C ARG A 17 20.94 9.40 -14.19
N ILE A 18 22.07 9.28 -14.87
CA ILE A 18 23.16 8.37 -14.51
C ILE A 18 23.69 8.71 -13.12
N CYS A 19 23.94 9.99 -12.83
CA CYS A 19 24.41 10.41 -11.51
C CYS A 19 23.42 10.05 -10.39
N ILE A 20 22.12 10.34 -10.58
CA ILE A 20 21.09 10.00 -9.58
C ILE A 20 21.03 8.49 -9.35
N GLN A 21 21.08 7.70 -10.42
CA GLN A 21 21.08 6.24 -10.33
C GLN A 21 22.30 5.72 -9.57
N ALA A 22 23.50 6.19 -9.93
CA ALA A 22 24.73 5.77 -9.26
C ALA A 22 24.72 6.14 -7.76
N VAL A 23 24.30 7.36 -7.42
CA VAL A 23 24.22 7.82 -6.03
C VAL A 23 23.21 7.00 -5.23
N LEU A 24 22.03 6.72 -5.77
CA LEU A 24 20.99 5.99 -5.04
C LEU A 24 21.20 4.47 -5.04
N LEU A 25 22.02 3.95 -5.94
CA LEU A 25 22.52 2.58 -5.87
C LEU A 25 23.50 2.42 -4.69
N ASP A 26 24.40 3.39 -4.46
CA ASP A 26 25.36 3.36 -3.34
C ASP A 26 24.71 3.77 -2.00
N ARG A 27 23.88 4.81 -2.02
CA ARG A 27 23.28 5.45 -0.82
C ARG A 27 21.77 5.65 -0.96
N PRO A 28 20.96 4.57 -0.94
CA PRO A 28 19.51 4.66 -1.14
C PRO A 28 18.79 5.52 -0.11
N ARG A 29 19.30 5.59 1.14
CA ARG A 29 18.74 6.40 2.23
C ARG A 29 18.69 7.90 1.93
N ILE A 30 19.47 8.40 0.98
CA ILE A 30 19.42 9.81 0.58
C ILE A 30 18.03 10.17 0.04
N ALA A 31 17.38 9.26 -0.71
CA ALA A 31 16.05 9.49 -1.26
C ALA A 31 14.96 9.63 -0.19
N THR A 32 15.17 9.04 0.99
CA THR A 32 14.15 8.96 2.05
C THR A 32 14.45 9.84 3.25
N ALA A 33 15.62 10.47 3.29
CA ALA A 33 16.04 11.35 4.38
C ALA A 33 15.06 12.51 4.64
N ASN A 34 14.33 12.98 3.60
CA ASN A 34 13.35 14.05 3.73
C ASN A 34 12.13 13.88 2.80
N LEU A 35 11.41 12.77 2.96
CA LEU A 35 10.22 12.46 2.15
C LEU A 35 9.15 13.55 2.21
N GLY A 36 8.97 14.20 3.36
CA GLY A 36 7.99 15.28 3.52
C GLY A 36 8.25 16.44 2.55
N LYS A 37 9.50 16.94 2.52
CA LYS A 37 9.91 18.00 1.59
C LYS A 37 9.77 17.58 0.12
N TYR A 38 10.06 16.32 -0.20
CA TYR A 38 9.90 15.83 -1.56
C TYR A 38 8.43 15.69 -1.98
N LEU A 39 7.55 15.30 -1.06
CA LEU A 39 6.11 15.28 -1.29
C LEU A 39 5.56 16.69 -1.52
N GLU A 40 6.01 17.68 -0.74
CA GLU A 40 5.66 19.10 -0.95
C GLU A 40 6.12 19.60 -2.31
N LEU A 41 7.36 19.29 -2.71
CA LEU A 41 7.88 19.61 -4.03
C LEU A 41 7.03 18.97 -5.14
N LEU A 42 6.66 17.69 -5.00
CA LEU A 42 5.78 17.01 -5.95
C LEU A 42 4.43 17.72 -6.06
N ARG A 43 3.82 18.07 -4.91
CA ARG A 43 2.53 18.78 -4.85
C ARG A 43 2.61 20.17 -5.48
N SER A 44 3.72 20.90 -5.32
CA SER A 44 3.92 22.21 -5.99
C SER A 44 3.95 22.11 -7.52
N HIS A 45 4.19 20.91 -8.06
CA HIS A 45 4.22 20.63 -9.49
C HIS A 45 3.05 19.76 -9.97
N GLN A 46 1.99 19.57 -9.17
CA GLN A 46 0.87 18.68 -9.49
C GLN A 46 0.21 18.92 -10.86
N ASN A 47 0.24 20.16 -11.35
CA ASN A 47 -0.29 20.54 -12.68
C ASN A 47 0.71 20.30 -13.84
N ARG A 48 1.91 19.77 -13.55
CA ARG A 48 2.99 19.48 -14.51
C ARG A 48 3.42 18.01 -14.39
N PRO A 49 2.68 17.06 -14.97
CA PRO A 49 2.92 15.62 -14.80
C PRO A 49 4.35 15.17 -15.07
N ALA A 50 5.01 15.71 -16.10
CA ALA A 50 6.39 15.38 -16.43
C ALA A 50 7.37 15.66 -15.27
N LYS A 51 7.16 16.75 -14.52
CA LYS A 51 7.98 17.08 -13.34
C LYS A 51 7.69 16.14 -12.18
N CYS A 52 6.42 15.86 -11.89
CA CYS A 52 6.04 14.89 -10.86
C CYS A 52 6.62 13.50 -11.15
N LEU A 53 6.48 13.01 -12.38
CA LEU A 53 7.07 11.74 -12.81
C LEU A 53 8.59 11.72 -12.68
N THR A 54 9.24 12.85 -12.96
CA THR A 54 10.69 12.99 -12.78
C THR A 54 11.10 12.92 -11.31
N ILE A 55 10.33 13.51 -10.40
CA ILE A 55 10.54 13.42 -8.94
C ILE A 55 10.34 11.96 -8.48
N MET A 56 9.20 11.36 -8.83
CA MET A 56 8.89 9.97 -8.49
C MET A 56 9.96 9.01 -9.01
N TRP A 57 10.44 9.22 -10.24
CA TRP A 57 11.52 8.43 -10.84
C TRP A 57 12.85 8.57 -10.13
N ALA A 58 13.24 9.80 -9.77
CA ALA A 58 14.49 10.06 -9.09
C ALA A 58 14.49 9.37 -7.72
N LEU A 59 13.44 9.57 -6.91
CA LEU A 59 13.34 8.96 -5.58
C LEU A 59 13.20 7.44 -5.65
N GLY A 60 12.45 6.95 -6.63
CA GLY A 60 12.25 5.51 -6.86
C GLY A 60 13.55 4.75 -7.12
N GLN A 61 14.65 5.40 -7.54
CA GLN A 61 15.91 4.68 -7.75
C GLN A 61 16.41 3.98 -6.47
N ALA A 62 16.07 4.48 -5.28
CA ALA A 62 16.44 3.84 -4.02
C ALA A 62 15.87 2.41 -3.87
N GLY A 63 14.68 2.16 -4.43
CA GLY A 63 14.02 0.86 -4.37
C GLY A 63 14.71 -0.25 -5.15
N PHE A 64 15.63 0.09 -6.06
CA PHE A 64 16.40 -0.91 -6.80
C PHE A 64 17.44 -1.61 -5.93
N ALA A 65 18.07 -0.86 -5.03
CA ALA A 65 19.09 -1.38 -4.12
C ALA A 65 18.49 -1.91 -2.82
N ASP A 66 17.41 -1.27 -2.33
CA ASP A 66 16.91 -1.49 -0.98
C ASP A 66 15.38 -1.49 -0.92
N LEU A 67 14.79 -2.63 -0.52
CA LEU A 67 13.35 -2.79 -0.36
C LEU A 67 12.74 -1.81 0.65
N THR A 68 13.39 -1.62 1.79
CA THR A 68 12.91 -0.75 2.87
C THR A 68 12.80 0.69 2.39
N GLU A 69 13.85 1.19 1.74
CA GLU A 69 13.84 2.55 1.19
C GLU A 69 12.87 2.67 0.01
N GLY A 70 12.77 1.65 -0.83
CA GLY A 70 11.79 1.60 -1.91
C GLY A 70 10.34 1.68 -1.43
N LEU A 71 10.00 0.94 -0.36
CA LEU A 71 8.67 0.97 0.26
C LEU A 71 8.39 2.32 0.92
N LYS A 72 9.36 2.91 1.62
CA LYS A 72 9.21 4.26 2.19
C LYS A 72 8.93 5.30 1.10
N VAL A 73 9.64 5.26 -0.02
CA VAL A 73 9.37 6.13 -1.17
C VAL A 73 7.95 5.90 -1.70
N TRP A 74 7.54 4.65 -1.87
CA TRP A 74 6.21 4.36 -2.40
C TRP A 74 5.10 4.87 -1.46
N LEU A 75 5.18 4.55 -0.17
CA LEU A 75 4.22 4.97 0.84
C LEU A 75 4.20 6.49 1.03
N GLY A 76 5.38 7.13 1.04
CA GLY A 76 5.51 8.56 1.33
C GLY A 76 5.29 9.48 0.13
N ILE A 77 5.48 8.99 -1.10
CA ILE A 77 5.46 9.82 -2.31
C ILE A 77 4.39 9.37 -3.30
N MET A 78 4.29 8.05 -3.56
CA MET A 78 3.47 7.54 -4.65
C MET A 78 2.04 7.20 -4.23
N LEU A 79 1.85 6.62 -3.04
CA LEU A 79 0.54 6.34 -2.47
C LEU A 79 -0.33 7.61 -2.31
N PRO A 80 0.19 8.76 -1.82
CA PRO A 80 -0.59 9.99 -1.69
C PRO A 80 -1.12 10.54 -3.02
N VAL A 81 -0.51 10.17 -4.15
CA VAL A 81 -0.91 10.62 -5.50
C VAL A 81 -1.50 9.50 -6.34
N LEU A 82 -1.81 8.36 -5.74
CA LEU A 82 -2.33 7.19 -6.44
C LEU A 82 -3.68 7.47 -7.13
N GLY A 83 -4.44 8.45 -6.64
CA GLY A 83 -5.68 8.92 -7.29
C GLY A 83 -5.48 9.85 -8.49
N MET A 84 -4.25 10.28 -8.79
CA MET A 84 -3.98 11.18 -9.90
C MET A 84 -3.74 10.37 -11.18
N LYS A 85 -4.67 10.43 -12.14
CA LYS A 85 -4.64 9.64 -13.39
C LYS A 85 -3.31 9.75 -14.16
N ALA A 86 -2.65 10.91 -14.13
CA ALA A 86 -1.39 11.13 -14.83
C ALA A 86 -0.17 10.47 -14.14
N LEU A 87 -0.28 10.12 -12.86
CA LEU A 87 0.82 9.61 -12.03
C LEU A 87 0.61 8.16 -11.57
N SER A 88 -0.65 7.73 -11.46
CA SER A 88 -1.01 6.41 -10.97
C SER A 88 -0.44 5.24 -11.78
N PRO A 89 -0.30 5.30 -13.13
CA PRO A 89 0.36 4.21 -13.87
C PRO A 89 1.80 3.99 -13.41
N TYR A 90 2.54 5.08 -13.16
CA TYR A 90 3.92 5.01 -12.68
C TYR A 90 3.99 4.46 -11.26
N ALA A 91 3.09 4.90 -10.38
CA ALA A 91 3.04 4.43 -8.99
C ALA A 91 2.80 2.92 -8.89
N ILE A 92 1.90 2.36 -9.69
CA ILE A 92 1.61 0.92 -9.73
C ILE A 92 2.77 0.14 -10.37
N ALA A 93 3.28 0.59 -11.51
CA ALA A 93 4.40 -0.07 -12.19
C ALA A 93 5.67 -0.08 -11.34
N TYR A 94 5.92 0.99 -10.59
CA TYR A 94 7.02 1.02 -9.63
C TYR A 94 6.85 -0.01 -8.52
N LEU A 95 5.66 -0.10 -7.92
CA LEU A 95 5.40 -1.08 -6.85
C LEU A 95 5.60 -2.50 -7.34
N ASP A 96 5.03 -2.83 -8.50
CA ASP A 96 5.19 -4.16 -9.11
C ASP A 96 6.67 -4.50 -9.27
N ARG A 97 7.44 -3.60 -9.91
CA ARG A 97 8.88 -3.78 -10.11
C ARG A 97 9.66 -3.88 -8.79
N LEU A 98 9.32 -3.09 -7.79
CA LEU A 98 9.94 -3.14 -6.46
C LEU A 98 9.74 -4.52 -5.84
N LEU A 99 8.51 -5.02 -5.85
CA LEU A 99 8.18 -6.33 -5.31
C LEU A 99 8.81 -7.45 -6.15
N MET A 100 8.88 -7.35 -7.47
CA MET A 100 9.57 -8.33 -8.32
C MET A 100 11.07 -8.38 -8.04
N THR A 101 11.71 -7.21 -7.85
CA THR A 101 13.16 -7.11 -7.59
C THR A 101 13.53 -7.68 -6.22
N HIS A 102 12.63 -7.55 -5.24
CA HIS A 102 12.84 -8.03 -3.88
C HIS A 102 11.83 -9.13 -3.53
N PRO A 103 12.09 -10.40 -3.90
CA PRO A 103 11.18 -11.50 -3.58
C PRO A 103 11.10 -11.76 -2.06
N ASN A 104 12.19 -11.56 -1.33
CA ASN A 104 12.22 -11.65 0.13
C ASN A 104 11.72 -10.34 0.76
N LEU A 105 10.52 -10.38 1.32
CA LEU A 105 9.82 -9.22 1.88
C LEU A 105 10.19 -8.89 3.33
N THR A 106 11.03 -9.70 3.98
CA THR A 106 11.32 -9.58 5.43
C THR A 106 11.84 -8.20 5.83
N LYS A 107 12.67 -7.57 5.00
CA LYS A 107 13.17 -6.20 5.24
C LYS A 107 12.09 -5.11 5.20
N GLY A 108 10.93 -5.42 4.62
CA GLY A 108 9.79 -4.51 4.54
C GLY A 108 8.78 -4.66 5.67
N PHE A 109 8.93 -5.66 6.54
CA PHE A 109 7.99 -5.93 7.63
C PHE A 109 7.95 -4.78 8.64
N GLY A 110 6.75 -4.46 9.10
CA GLY A 110 6.50 -3.35 10.04
C GLY A 110 6.48 -1.96 9.40
N LEU A 111 6.76 -1.84 8.09
CA LEU A 111 6.69 -0.55 7.39
C LEU A 111 5.27 -0.15 7.00
N ILE A 112 4.40 -1.12 6.73
CA ILE A 112 3.00 -0.88 6.33
C ILE A 112 2.10 -1.06 7.55
N GLY A 113 1.85 0.02 8.28
CA GLY A 113 0.90 0.00 9.41
C GLY A 113 -0.55 0.06 8.95
N PRO A 114 -1.53 -0.05 9.88
CA PRO A 114 -2.96 0.09 9.56
C PRO A 114 -3.29 1.36 8.76
N LYS A 115 -2.68 2.50 9.13
CA LYS A 115 -2.89 3.81 8.47
C LYS A 115 -2.56 3.79 6.98
N ASP A 116 -1.60 2.97 6.58
CA ASP A 116 -1.12 2.85 5.20
C ASP A 116 -1.84 1.71 4.49
N PHE A 117 -2.11 0.61 5.21
CA PHE A 117 -2.74 -0.59 4.67
C PHE A 117 -4.20 -0.37 4.24
N PHE A 118 -5.01 0.33 5.04
CA PHE A 118 -6.43 0.49 4.73
C PHE A 118 -6.71 1.34 3.48
N PRO A 119 -6.00 2.45 3.22
CA PRO A 119 -6.07 3.12 1.92
C PRO A 119 -5.77 2.18 0.74
N LEU A 120 -4.83 1.24 0.88
CA LEU A 120 -4.49 0.27 -0.16
C LEU A 120 -5.62 -0.73 -0.42
N LEU A 121 -6.19 -1.26 0.65
CA LEU A 121 -7.37 -2.11 0.60
C LEU A 121 -8.53 -1.36 -0.09
N ASP A 122 -8.78 -0.12 0.29
CA ASP A 122 -9.86 0.70 -0.29
C ASP A 122 -9.60 0.95 -1.79
N PHE A 123 -8.36 1.28 -2.20
CA PHE A 123 -8.00 1.41 -3.62
C PHE A 123 -8.13 0.10 -4.41
N ALA A 124 -7.76 -1.03 -3.81
CA ALA A 124 -7.81 -2.33 -4.47
C ALA A 124 -9.25 -2.80 -4.68
N PHE A 125 -10.15 -2.61 -3.70
CA PHE A 125 -11.44 -3.31 -3.71
C PHE A 125 -12.67 -2.41 -3.79
N MET A 126 -12.60 -1.12 -3.45
CA MET A 126 -13.76 -0.24 -3.56
C MET A 126 -13.99 0.19 -5.03
N PRO A 127 -15.21 0.06 -5.56
CA PRO A 127 -15.55 0.53 -6.90
C PRO A 127 -15.56 2.07 -6.94
N ASN A 128 -15.49 2.63 -8.14
CA ASN A 128 -15.61 4.07 -8.40
C ASN A 128 -14.62 4.95 -7.61
N ASN A 129 -13.48 4.40 -7.21
CA ASN A 129 -12.39 5.21 -6.70
C ASN A 129 -11.65 5.92 -7.85
N SER A 130 -10.62 6.68 -7.53
CA SER A 130 -9.89 7.50 -8.50
C SER A 130 -8.92 6.73 -9.40
N LEU A 131 -8.69 5.43 -9.15
CA LEU A 131 -7.93 4.55 -10.05
C LEU A 131 -8.78 4.10 -11.24
N VAL A 132 -8.12 4.00 -12.39
CA VAL A 132 -8.71 3.40 -13.59
C VAL A 132 -8.84 1.88 -13.36
N PRO A 133 -9.90 1.21 -13.84
CA PRO A 133 -10.16 -0.21 -13.56
C PRO A 133 -8.98 -1.16 -13.85
N SER A 134 -8.21 -0.92 -14.91
CA SER A 134 -7.03 -1.73 -15.24
C SER A 134 -5.93 -1.62 -14.19
N LEU A 135 -5.67 -0.42 -13.67
CA LEU A 135 -4.69 -0.19 -12.60
C LEU A 135 -5.18 -0.72 -11.26
N GLN A 136 -6.49 -0.66 -11.01
CA GLN A 136 -7.10 -1.26 -9.84
C GLN A 136 -6.91 -2.79 -9.84
N GLU A 137 -7.09 -3.44 -10.98
CA GLU A 137 -6.85 -4.89 -11.12
C GLU A 137 -5.37 -5.25 -10.89
N GLN A 138 -4.44 -4.46 -11.45
CA GLN A 138 -3.01 -4.62 -11.16
C GLN A 138 -2.72 -4.48 -9.66
N LEU A 139 -3.30 -3.49 -8.99
CA LEU A 139 -3.14 -3.34 -7.54
C LEU A 139 -3.70 -4.54 -6.77
N ARG A 140 -4.83 -5.13 -7.19
CA ARG A 140 -5.37 -6.36 -6.58
C ARG A 140 -4.41 -7.55 -6.72
N GLN A 141 -3.69 -7.66 -7.83
CA GLN A 141 -2.68 -8.70 -8.02
C GLN A 141 -1.47 -8.52 -7.07
N LEU A 142 -1.11 -7.26 -6.76
CA LEU A 142 -0.03 -6.94 -5.83
C LEU A 142 -0.46 -7.02 -4.36
N TYR A 143 -1.75 -6.85 -4.08
CA TYR A 143 -2.32 -6.76 -2.73
C TYR A 143 -1.93 -7.91 -1.79
N PRO A 144 -1.91 -9.20 -2.19
CA PRO A 144 -1.48 -10.29 -1.29
C PRO A 144 -0.08 -10.08 -0.72
N ARG A 145 0.85 -9.54 -1.51
CA ARG A 145 2.22 -9.23 -1.06
C ARG A 145 2.25 -8.02 -0.12
N LEU A 146 1.42 -7.02 -0.38
CA LEU A 146 1.22 -5.86 0.51
C LEU A 146 0.64 -6.27 1.86
N LYS A 147 -0.29 -7.24 1.87
CA LYS A 147 -0.85 -7.81 3.10
C LYS A 147 0.22 -8.54 3.93
N VAL A 148 1.07 -9.34 3.29
CA VAL A 148 2.21 -9.98 3.97
C VAL A 148 3.15 -8.94 4.58
N LEU A 149 3.45 -7.86 3.86
CA LEU A 149 4.26 -6.75 4.37
C LEU A 149 3.61 -6.04 5.58
N ALA A 150 2.29 -5.87 5.55
CA ALA A 150 1.55 -5.23 6.62
C ALA A 150 1.45 -6.09 7.89
N PHE A 151 1.23 -7.40 7.73
CA PHE A 151 1.10 -8.32 8.87
C PHE A 151 2.46 -8.65 9.50
N GLY A 152 3.52 -8.60 8.69
CA GLY A 152 4.90 -8.67 9.17
C GLY A 152 5.25 -10.00 9.83
N THR A 153 6.19 -9.97 10.78
CA THR A 153 6.72 -11.17 11.46
C THR A 153 5.87 -11.67 12.63
N THR A 154 5.01 -10.83 13.21
CA THR A 154 4.31 -11.13 14.46
C THR A 154 2.79 -10.90 14.35
N PRO A 155 2.10 -11.53 13.38
CA PRO A 155 0.66 -11.40 13.24
C PRO A 155 -0.09 -11.81 14.51
N GLU A 156 0.42 -12.78 15.26
CA GLU A 156 -0.13 -13.29 16.52
C GLU A 156 -0.21 -12.25 17.65
N THR A 157 0.50 -11.14 17.56
CA THR A 157 0.45 -10.04 18.54
C THR A 157 0.10 -8.69 17.95
N THR A 158 -0.27 -8.61 16.66
CA THR A 158 -0.48 -7.32 15.98
C THR A 158 -1.79 -7.22 15.20
N LEU A 159 -2.41 -8.34 14.81
CA LEU A 159 -3.62 -8.33 14.00
C LEU A 159 -4.82 -7.70 14.69
N HIS A 160 -4.88 -7.74 16.03
CA HIS A 160 -5.92 -7.06 16.79
C HIS A 160 -5.97 -5.54 16.51
N ALA A 161 -4.84 -4.92 16.13
CA ALA A 161 -4.79 -3.50 15.76
C ALA A 161 -5.46 -3.18 14.42
N TYR A 162 -5.56 -4.17 13.52
CA TYR A 162 -6.24 -4.04 12.23
C TYR A 162 -7.74 -4.34 12.34
N PHE A 163 -8.13 -5.18 13.30
CA PHE A 163 -9.50 -5.65 13.49
C PHE A 163 -10.58 -4.54 13.46
N PRO A 164 -10.45 -3.42 14.21
CA PRO A 164 -11.49 -2.38 14.21
C PRO A 164 -11.76 -1.78 12.83
N SER A 165 -10.69 -1.60 12.05
CA SER A 165 -10.76 -0.97 10.72
C SER A 165 -11.27 -1.94 9.64
N PHE A 166 -11.03 -3.24 9.79
CA PHE A 166 -11.71 -4.26 8.98
C PHE A 166 -13.20 -4.32 9.31
N LEU A 167 -13.55 -4.38 10.61
CA LEU A 167 -14.93 -4.52 11.06
C LEU A 167 -15.78 -3.32 10.63
N SER A 168 -15.27 -2.09 10.78
CA SER A 168 -16.00 -0.89 10.40
C SER A 168 -16.32 -0.82 8.89
N ARG A 169 -15.47 -1.43 8.05
CA ARG A 169 -15.65 -1.50 6.59
C ARG A 169 -16.58 -2.61 6.12
N ALA A 170 -16.78 -3.65 6.93
CA ALA A 170 -17.58 -4.85 6.58
C ALA A 170 -19.09 -4.57 6.63
N THR A 171 -19.54 -3.52 5.95
CA THR A 171 -20.94 -3.10 5.91
C THR A 171 -21.79 -4.01 5.00
N PRO A 172 -23.14 -4.06 5.19
CA PRO A 172 -24.02 -4.84 4.33
C PRO A 172 -23.93 -4.49 2.83
N ASN A 173 -23.67 -3.23 2.51
CA ASN A 173 -23.59 -2.70 1.15
C ASN A 173 -22.16 -2.77 0.57
N CYS A 174 -21.24 -3.42 1.28
CA CYS A 174 -19.88 -3.61 0.83
C CYS A 174 -19.83 -4.43 -0.47
N PRO A 175 -19.02 -4.04 -1.48
CA PRO A 175 -18.85 -4.80 -2.71
C PRO A 175 -18.50 -6.28 -2.43
N PRO A 176 -18.97 -7.25 -3.23
CA PRO A 176 -18.80 -8.68 -2.93
C PRO A 176 -17.35 -9.10 -2.68
N ASP A 177 -16.41 -8.65 -3.52
CA ASP A 177 -15.00 -9.02 -3.38
C ASP A 177 -14.34 -8.36 -2.16
N MET A 178 -14.67 -7.09 -1.89
CA MET A 178 -14.24 -6.39 -0.68
C MET A 178 -14.77 -7.11 0.57
N LYS A 179 -16.06 -7.44 0.59
CA LYS A 179 -16.71 -8.14 1.71
C LYS A 179 -16.04 -9.48 1.97
N ARG A 180 -15.74 -10.26 0.92
CA ARG A 180 -15.03 -11.54 1.03
C ARG A 180 -13.65 -11.35 1.66
N GLU A 181 -12.88 -10.37 1.20
CA GLU A 181 -11.54 -10.10 1.73
C GLU A 181 -11.57 -9.60 3.18
N LEU A 182 -12.50 -8.71 3.51
CA LEU A 182 -12.70 -8.20 4.88
C LEU A 182 -13.04 -9.33 5.86
N LEU A 183 -13.99 -10.19 5.51
CA LEU A 183 -14.41 -11.31 6.35
C LEU A 183 -13.28 -12.33 6.54
N ARG A 184 -12.52 -12.62 5.48
CA ARG A 184 -11.32 -13.45 5.55
C ARG A 184 -10.28 -12.85 6.50
N CYS A 185 -10.00 -11.55 6.41
CA CYS A 185 -9.06 -10.87 7.31
C CYS A 185 -9.55 -10.85 8.76
N LEU A 186 -10.84 -10.62 9.00
CA LEU A 186 -11.43 -10.65 10.34
C LEU A 186 -11.32 -12.04 10.97
N HIS A 187 -11.61 -13.10 10.20
CA HIS A 187 -11.41 -14.48 10.63
C HIS A 187 -9.94 -14.78 10.93
N GLU A 188 -9.01 -14.34 10.09
CA GLU A 188 -7.57 -14.50 10.31
C GLU A 188 -7.11 -13.79 11.60
N CYS A 189 -7.60 -12.59 11.87
CA CYS A 189 -7.34 -11.88 13.12
C CYS A 189 -7.81 -12.70 14.34
N LEU A 190 -9.03 -13.24 14.32
CA LEU A 190 -9.59 -14.04 15.42
C LEU A 190 -8.87 -15.38 15.61
N SER A 191 -8.36 -15.97 14.54
CA SER A 191 -7.71 -17.29 14.58
C SER A 191 -6.24 -17.22 15.00
N THR A 192 -5.60 -16.08 14.77
CA THR A 192 -4.15 -15.92 14.90
C THR A 192 -3.77 -15.09 16.12
N ASP A 193 -4.49 -14.00 16.39
CA ASP A 193 -4.19 -13.08 17.49
C ASP A 193 -5.27 -13.18 18.58
N PRO A 194 -4.94 -13.70 19.78
CA PRO A 194 -5.91 -13.91 20.85
C PRO A 194 -6.53 -12.61 21.37
N LEU A 195 -5.89 -11.45 21.17
CA LEU A 195 -6.44 -10.15 21.56
C LEU A 195 -7.57 -9.70 20.63
N SER A 196 -7.64 -10.21 19.40
CA SER A 196 -8.67 -9.82 18.42
C SER A 196 -10.09 -10.05 18.92
N PHE A 197 -10.33 -11.15 19.65
CA PHE A 197 -11.65 -11.43 20.23
C PHE A 197 -12.02 -10.39 21.30
N SER A 198 -11.05 -9.99 22.13
CA SER A 198 -11.27 -8.97 23.16
C SER A 198 -11.64 -7.61 22.55
N VAL A 199 -10.98 -7.24 21.46
CA VAL A 199 -11.28 -6.04 20.67
C VAL A 199 -12.66 -6.15 20.04
N TRP A 200 -13.00 -7.28 19.42
CA TRP A 200 -14.32 -7.50 18.84
C TRP A 200 -15.44 -7.34 19.88
N ARG A 201 -15.26 -7.92 21.08
CA ARG A 201 -16.25 -7.82 22.16
C ARG A 201 -16.52 -6.38 22.57
N GLN A 202 -15.50 -5.52 22.60
CA GLN A 202 -15.66 -4.09 22.91
C GLN A 202 -16.39 -3.32 21.82
N LEU A 203 -16.30 -3.78 20.56
CA LEU A 203 -16.90 -3.16 19.38
C LEU A 203 -18.28 -3.73 19.04
N TYR A 204 -18.63 -4.90 19.56
CA TYR A 204 -19.80 -5.68 19.15
C TYR A 204 -21.10 -4.88 19.13
N THR A 205 -21.42 -4.20 20.24
CA THR A 205 -22.68 -3.42 20.37
C THR A 205 -22.74 -2.22 19.43
N LYS A 206 -21.60 -1.69 19.00
CA LYS A 206 -21.51 -0.58 18.04
C LYS A 206 -21.53 -1.04 16.58
N HIS A 207 -21.26 -2.32 16.33
CA HIS A 207 -21.09 -2.90 14.99
C HIS A 207 -21.91 -4.18 14.83
N LEU A 208 -23.19 -4.16 15.25
CA LEU A 208 -24.05 -5.35 15.23
C LEU A 208 -24.25 -5.91 13.81
N SER A 209 -24.46 -5.04 12.82
CA SER A 209 -24.67 -5.48 11.43
C SER A 209 -23.40 -6.11 10.84
N GLN A 210 -22.24 -5.53 11.08
CA GLN A 210 -20.96 -6.07 10.63
C GLN A 210 -20.60 -7.36 11.40
N SER A 211 -20.90 -7.41 12.70
CA SER A 211 -20.69 -8.59 13.54
C SER A 211 -21.60 -9.75 13.12
N SER A 212 -22.84 -9.49 12.71
CA SER A 212 -23.73 -10.51 12.15
C SER A 212 -23.15 -11.12 10.88
N LEU A 213 -22.58 -10.31 9.98
CA LEU A 213 -21.90 -10.80 8.77
C LEU A 213 -20.69 -11.67 9.10
N LEU A 214 -19.88 -11.26 10.09
CA LEU A 214 -18.75 -12.04 10.55
C LEU A 214 -19.17 -13.36 11.18
N LEU A 215 -20.21 -13.36 12.02
CA LEU A 215 -20.75 -14.58 12.62
C LEU A 215 -21.26 -15.56 11.58
N ASN A 216 -22.04 -15.09 10.60
CA ASN A 216 -22.51 -15.93 9.50
C ASN A 216 -21.35 -16.54 8.72
N HIS A 217 -20.31 -15.75 8.42
CA HIS A 217 -19.11 -16.25 7.76
C HIS A 217 -18.36 -17.32 8.59
N LEU A 218 -18.25 -17.12 9.90
CA LEU A 218 -17.63 -18.10 10.81
C LEU A 218 -18.45 -19.39 10.90
N LEU A 219 -19.78 -19.30 10.90
CA LEU A 219 -20.67 -20.48 10.88
C LEU A 219 -20.54 -21.26 9.57
N GLU A 220 -20.52 -20.57 8.43
CA GLU A 220 -20.35 -21.20 7.11
C GLU A 220 -18.98 -21.86 6.94
N SER A 221 -17.93 -21.28 7.54
CA SER A 221 -16.56 -21.82 7.46
C SER A 221 -16.22 -22.82 8.57
N TRP A 222 -17.11 -23.00 9.55
CA TRP A 222 -16.88 -23.78 10.77
C TRP A 222 -16.44 -25.22 10.49
N ASP A 223 -17.14 -25.91 9.58
CA ASP A 223 -16.88 -27.33 9.27
C ASP A 223 -15.63 -27.55 8.40
N SER A 224 -15.09 -26.49 7.80
CA SER A 224 -13.90 -26.52 6.94
C SER A 224 -12.60 -26.14 7.67
N SER A 225 -12.70 -25.67 8.91
CA SER A 225 -11.53 -25.27 9.71
C SER A 225 -10.93 -26.50 10.42
N PRO A 226 -9.59 -26.67 10.46
CA PRO A 226 -8.99 -27.75 11.23
C PRO A 226 -9.38 -27.58 12.70
N ARG A 227 -10.08 -28.58 13.26
CA ARG A 227 -10.36 -28.64 14.70
C ARG A 227 -9.02 -28.66 15.42
N LYS A 228 -8.70 -27.59 16.15
CA LYS A 228 -7.58 -27.55 17.10
C LYS A 228 -7.94 -28.36 18.34
#